data_AF-A0A973SJ71-F1
#
_entry.id   AF-A0A973SJ71-F1
#
_cell.length_a   1.000
_cell.length_b   1.000
_cell.length_c   1.000
_cell.angle_alpha   90.00
_cell.angle_beta   90.00
_cell.angle_gamma   90.00
#
_symmetry.space_group_name_H-M   'P 1'
#
loop_
_entity.id
_entity.type
_entity.pdbx_description
1 polymer ?
#
loop_
_entity_poly.entity_id
_entity_poly.type
_entity_poly.pdbx_seq_one_letter_code
_entity_poly.pdbx_strand_id
1 'polypeptide(L)' 'MESIQLLLDGFGAALTPVNLLYALVGVTLGTLVGVLPGIGPAMTVALLLPVTFTVPPTSAFIM' A
#
# COMPACT_ATOMS: atom_id res chain seq x y z
N MET A 1 4.88 -17.94 -21.87
CA MET A 1 4.22 -18.63 -20.73
C MET A 1 4.81 -18.21 -19.38
N GLU A 2 6.12 -17.98 -19.30
CA GLU A 2 6.80 -17.49 -18.09
C GLU A 2 6.22 -16.18 -17.50
N SER A 3 5.89 -15.18 -18.33
CA SER A 3 5.31 -13.92 -17.85
C SER A 3 3.94 -14.09 -17.16
N ILE A 4 3.14 -15.07 -17.61
CA ILE A 4 1.85 -15.39 -16.97
C ILE A 4 2.10 -16.01 -15.59
N GLN A 5 3.14 -16.83 -15.45
CA GLN A 5 3.56 -17.42 -14.18
C GLN A 5 4.00 -16.34 -13.18
N LEU A 6 4.85 -15.40 -13.61
CA LEU A 6 5.27 -14.28 -12.78
C LEU A 6 4.09 -13.41 -12.31
N LEU A 7 3.10 -13.21 -13.18
CA LEU A 7 1.88 -12.48 -12.83
C LEU A 7 1.07 -13.24 -11.76
N LEU A 8 0.89 -14.55 -11.93
CA LEU A 8 0.18 -15.41 -10.99
C LEU A 8 0.87 -15.45 -9.63
N ASP A 9 2.20 -15.51 -9.59
CA ASP A 9 2.98 -15.44 -8.35
C ASP A 9 2.79 -14.09 -7.64
N GLY A 10 2.75 -12.99 -8.40
CA GLY A 10 2.45 -11.66 -7.89
C GLY A 10 1.06 -11.57 -7.25
N PHE A 11 0.04 -12.13 -7.90
CA PHE A 11 -1.31 -12.23 -7.33
C PHE A 11 -1.33 -13.12 -6.08
N GLY A 12 -0.59 -14.23 -6.09
CA GLY A 12 -0.44 -15.10 -4.93
C GLY A 12 0.11 -14.36 -3.71
N ALA A 13 1.12 -13.50 -3.91
CA ALA A 13 1.64 -12.64 -2.85
C ALA A 13 0.63 -11.56 -2.43
N ALA A 14 0.01 -10.86 -3.38
CA ALA A 14 -0.92 -9.76 -3.09
C ALA A 14 -2.18 -10.20 -2.33
N LEU A 15 -2.70 -11.39 -2.64
CA LEU A 15 -3.92 -11.93 -2.03
C LEU A 15 -3.69 -12.59 -0.66
N THR A 16 -2.48 -12.55 -0.11
CA THR A 16 -2.24 -13.03 1.26
C THR A 16 -3.00 -12.17 2.28
N PRO A 17 -3.54 -12.76 3.36
CA PRO A 17 -4.30 -12.01 4.37
C PRO A 17 -3.53 -10.84 4.98
N VAL A 18 -2.22 -11.01 5.17
CA VAL A 18 -1.33 -9.96 5.69
C VAL A 18 -1.29 -8.76 4.74
N ASN A 19 -1.11 -8.98 3.44
CA ASN A 19 -1.07 -7.90 2.45
C ASN A 19 -2.42 -7.22 2.27
N LEU A 20 -3.53 -7.97 2.37
CA LEU A 20 -4.87 -7.39 2.35
C LEU A 20 -5.13 -6.50 3.57
N LEU A 21 -4.62 -6.87 4.76
CA LEU A 21 -4.69 -6.01 5.94
C LEU A 21 -3.87 -4.74 5.77
N TYR A 22 -2.66 -4.83 5.20
CA TYR A 22 -1.87 -3.66 4.86
C TYR A 22 -2.57 -2.75 3.85
N ALA A 23 -3.20 -3.31 2.81
CA ALA A 23 -4.00 -2.54 1.85
C ALA A 23 -5.17 -1.81 2.53
N LEU A 24 -5.87 -2.48 3.46
CA LEU A 24 -6.95 -1.86 4.23
C LEU A 24 -6.43 -0.70 5.09
N VAL A 25 -5.32 -0.90 5.80
CA VAL A 25 -4.69 0.15 6.61
C VAL A 25 -4.21 1.30 5.73
N GLY A 26 -3.58 1.02 4.60
CA GLY A 26 -3.11 1.99 3.63
C GLY A 26 -4.23 2.89 3.09
N VAL A 27 -5.32 2.28 2.59
CA VAL A 27 -6.48 3.01 2.07
C VAL A 27 -7.19 3.81 3.16
N THR A 28 -7.32 3.26 4.36
CA THR A 28 -7.97 3.99 5.48
C THR A 28 -7.14 5.19 5.91
N LEU A 29 -5.83 5.03 6.12
CA LEU A 29 -4.93 6.15 6.45
C LEU A 29 -4.86 7.17 5.31
N GLY A 30 -4.75 6.71 4.05
CA GLY A 30 -4.76 7.55 2.86
C GLY A 30 -6.01 8.41 2.75
N THR A 31 -7.17 7.81 3.02
CA THR A 31 -8.46 8.50 2.99
C THR A 31 -8.59 9.49 4.15
N LEU A 32 -8.21 9.09 5.36
CA LEU A 32 -8.27 9.96 6.55
C LEU A 32 -7.39 11.19 6.40
N VAL A 33 -6.15 11.02 5.91
CA VAL A 33 -5.23 12.14 5.68
C VAL A 33 -5.65 12.94 4.44
N GLY A 34 -6.13 12.27 3.39
CA GLY A 34 -6.55 12.92 2.14
C GLY A 34 -7.81 13.78 2.25
N VAL A 35 -8.70 13.52 3.20
CA VAL A 35 -9.92 14.31 3.44
C VAL A 35 -9.64 15.58 4.27
N LEU A 36 -8.44 15.73 4.85
CA LEU A 36 -8.11 16.89 5.68
C LEU A 36 -8.09 18.19 4.84
N PRO A 37 -8.89 19.22 5.21
CA PRO A 37 -8.94 20.47 4.47
C PRO A 37 -7.59 21.20 4.54
N GLY A 38 -7.11 21.67 3.39
CA GLY A 38 -5.85 22.43 3.29
C GLY A 38 -4.58 21.59 3.16
N ILE A 39 -4.69 20.25 3.17
CA ILE A 39 -3.56 19.34 2.92
C ILE A 39 -3.56 18.93 1.44
N GLY A 40 -2.52 19.30 0.71
CA GLY A 40 -2.37 18.88 -0.69
C GLY A 40 -1.91 17.42 -0.82
N PRO A 41 -2.07 16.78 -2.01
CA PRO A 41 -1.67 15.39 -2.23
C PRO A 41 -0.21 15.10 -1.89
N ALA A 42 0.70 16.05 -2.17
CA ALA A 42 2.12 15.91 -1.87
C ALA A 42 2.40 15.79 -0.36
N MET A 43 1.65 16.52 0.46
CA MET A 43 1.79 16.49 1.92
C MET A 43 1.23 15.19 2.50
N THR A 44 0.11 14.68 1.96
CA THR A 44 -0.42 13.35 2.33
C THR A 44 0.59 12.24 2.07
N VAL A 45 1.21 12.23 0.87
CA VAL A 45 2.26 11.25 0.54
C VAL A 45 3.44 11.38 1.51
N ALA A 46 3.93 12.59 1.77
CA ALA A 46 5.03 12.82 2.70
C ALA A 46 4.72 12.38 4.14
N LEU A 47 3.46 12.49 4.59
CA LEU A 47 3.02 12.05 5.92
C LEU A 47 2.90 10.53 6.04
N LEU A 48 2.56 9.83 4.96
CA LEU A 48 2.37 8.37 4.95
C LEU A 48 3.66 7.60 4.63
N LEU A 49 4.59 8.20 3.89
CA LEU A 49 5.87 7.59 3.50
C LEU A 49 6.69 7.03 4.69
N PRO A 50 6.79 7.70 5.85
CA PRO A 50 7.47 7.16 7.01
C PRO A 50 6.83 5.89 7.57
N VAL A 51 5.53 5.72 7.39
CA VAL A 51 4.77 4.58 7.92
C VAL A 51 5.14 3.30 7.17
N THR A 52 5.51 3.40 5.89
CA THR A 52 5.87 2.24 5.06
C THR A 52 7.33 1.79 5.24
N PHE A 53 8.21 2.60 5.84
CA PHE A 53 9.63 2.26 6.01
C PHE A 53 9.93 1.07 6.91
N THR A 54 9.00 0.72 7.80
CA THR A 54 9.15 -0.41 8.74
C THR A 54 8.54 -1.70 8.20
N VAL A 55 7.90 -1.64 7.03
CA VAL A 55 7.11 -2.71 6.44
C VAL A 55 7.95 -3.44 5.38
N PRO A 56 7.82 -4.78 5.21
CA PRO A 56 8.51 -5.51 4.15
C PRO A 56 8.19 -4.93 2.76
N PRO A 57 9.13 -4.97 1.79
CA PRO A 57 8.97 -4.27 0.52
C PRO A 57 7.67 -4.56 -0.23
N THR A 58 7.26 -5.84 -0.31
CA THR A 58 6.01 -6.23 -0.98
C THR A 58 4.79 -5.63 -0.30
N SER A 59 4.73 -5.67 1.02
CA SER A 59 3.62 -5.12 1.80
C SER A 59 3.63 -3.58 1.78
N ALA A 60 4.82 -2.96 1.74
CA ALA A 60 5.01 -1.52 1.64
C ALA A 60 4.55 -0.95 0.29
N PHE A 61 4.64 -1.73 -0.79
CA PHE A 61 4.07 -1.35 -2.10
C PHE A 61 2.54 -1.52 -2.17
N ILE A 62 1.97 -2.36 -1.30
CA ILE A 62 0.53 -2.66 -1.28
C ILE A 62 -0.24 -1.70 -0.36
N MET A 63 0.40 -1.25 0.72
CA MET A 63 -0.11 -0.22 1.63
C MET A 63 -0.15 1.16 0.95
#